data_AF-A0A8J4EJX2-F1
#
_entry.id   AF-A0A8J4EJX2-F1
#
_cell.length_a   1.000
_cell.length_b   1.000
_cell.length_c   1.000
_cell.angle_alpha   90.00
_cell.angle_beta   90.00
_cell.angle_gamma   90.00
#
_symmetry.space_group_name_H-M   'P 1'
#
loop_
_entity.id
_entity.type
_entity.pdbx_description
1 polymer ?
#
loop_
_entity_poly.entity_id
_entity_poly.type
_entity_poly.pdbx_seq_one_letter_code
_entity_poly.pdbx_strand_id
1 'polypeptide(L)' 'MTLDPDISTPLWRQLVDVLVARIEDGTYRKGGRLPSEVSLQQEFGVARGTVRHALQHLVAEGIAETTNGKGTYVKP' A
#
# COMPACT_ATOMS: atom_id res chain seq x y z
N MET A 1 -11.41 0.96 -7.90
CA MET A 1 -11.48 -0.42 -7.39
C MET A 1 -11.71 -0.33 -5.88
N THR A 2 -12.89 -0.71 -5.42
CA THR A 2 -13.30 -0.63 -4.01
C THR A 2 -12.83 -1.91 -3.32
N LEU A 3 -12.38 -1.86 -2.07
CA LEU A 3 -11.98 -3.07 -1.33
C LEU A 3 -13.25 -3.80 -0.86
N ASP A 4 -13.40 -5.05 -1.26
CA ASP A 4 -14.58 -5.85 -0.98
C ASP A 4 -14.26 -6.89 0.12
N PRO A 5 -14.88 -6.81 1.31
CA PRO A 5 -14.62 -7.76 2.40
C PRO A 5 -15.28 -9.14 2.19
N ASP A 6 -16.16 -9.30 1.19
CA ASP A 6 -16.93 -10.52 0.91
C ASP A 6 -16.25 -11.49 -0.06
N ILE A 7 -15.13 -11.10 -0.66
CA ILE A 7 -14.31 -11.98 -1.49
C ILE A 7 -13.28 -12.71 -0.62
N SER A 8 -13.02 -13.98 -0.95
CA SER A 8 -12.05 -14.84 -0.23
C SER A 8 -10.61 -14.30 -0.21
N THR A 9 -10.32 -13.19 -0.88
CA THR A 9 -9.02 -12.53 -0.92
C THR A 9 -8.86 -11.62 0.30
N PRO A 10 -7.81 -11.79 1.11
CA PRO A 10 -7.57 -10.93 2.27
C PRO A 10 -7.52 -9.45 1.91
N LEU A 11 -8.12 -8.58 2.73
CA LEU A 11 -8.13 -7.12 2.51
C LEU A 11 -6.73 -6.53 2.31
N TRP A 12 -5.72 -7.07 2.99
CA TRP A 12 -4.34 -6.60 2.83
C TRP A 12 -3.80 -6.89 1.43
N ARG A 13 -4.21 -8.00 0.82
CA ARG A 13 -3.79 -8.40 -0.53
C ARG A 13 -4.48 -7.55 -1.59
N GLN A 14 -5.78 -7.31 -1.42
CA GLN A 14 -6.51 -6.37 -2.28
C GLN A 14 -5.89 -4.96 -2.21
N LEU A 15 -5.49 -4.51 -1.01
CA LEU A 15 -4.80 -3.24 -0.85
C LEU A 15 -3.43 -3.23 -1.57
N VAL A 16 -2.67 -4.32 -1.52
CA VAL A 16 -1.42 -4.46 -2.29
C VAL A 16 -1.70 -4.27 -3.79
N ASP A 17 -2.67 -5.00 -4.34
CA ASP A 17 -3.00 -4.94 -5.77
C ASP A 17 -3.38 -3.51 -6.20
N VAL A 18 -4.17 -2.80 -5.38
CA VAL A 18 -4.53 -1.40 -5.63
C VAL A 18 -3.33 -0.47 -5.57
N LEU A 19 -2.43 -0.66 -4.60
CA LEU A 19 -1.22 0.15 -4.47
C LEU A 19 -0.26 -0.08 -5.64
N VAL A 20 -0.10 -1.33 -6.09
CA VAL A 20 0.71 -1.67 -7.27
C VAL A 20 0.13 -1.03 -8.52
N ALA A 21 -1.17 -1.16 -8.76
CA ALA A 21 -1.83 -0.54 -9.90
C ALA A 21 -1.62 1.00 -9.93
N ARG A 22 -1.66 1.66 -8.76
CA ARG A 22 -1.37 3.10 -8.63
C ARG A 22 0.10 3.47 -8.82
N ILE A 23 1.02 2.53 -8.58
CA ILE A 23 2.44 2.74 -8.91
C ILE A 23 2.63 2.62 -10.42
N GLU A 24 1.98 1.62 -11.04
CA GLU A 24 2.05 1.36 -12.47
C GLU A 24 1.39 2.45 -13.33
N ASP A 25 0.25 3.00 -12.88
CA ASP A 25 -0.43 4.11 -13.55
C ASP A 25 0.26 5.48 -13.36
N GLY A 26 1.29 5.53 -12.49
CA GLY A 26 2.08 6.72 -12.22
C GLY A 26 1.53 7.65 -11.15
N THR A 27 0.40 7.32 -10.51
CA THR A 27 -0.14 8.04 -9.34
C THR A 27 0.90 8.10 -8.22
N TYR A 28 1.55 6.98 -7.94
CA TYR A 28 2.70 6.89 -7.05
C TYR A 28 3.98 6.74 -7.86
N ARG A 29 4.65 7.86 -8.09
CA ARG A 29 5.92 7.85 -8.82
C ARG A 29 6.93 6.93 -8.15
N LYS A 30 7.65 6.18 -8.97
CA LYS A 30 8.87 5.46 -8.58
C LYS A 30 9.89 6.42 -7.95
N GLY A 31 10.46 6.06 -6.81
CA GLY A 31 11.27 6.95 -5.96
C GLY A 31 10.46 7.99 -5.17
N GLY A 32 9.15 8.06 -5.37
CA GLY A 32 8.23 8.93 -4.66
C GLY A 32 7.81 8.36 -3.31
N ARG A 33 7.20 9.22 -2.49
CA ARG A 33 6.70 8.85 -1.17
C ARG A 33 5.28 8.29 -1.27
N LEU A 34 5.04 7.11 -0.72
CA LEU A 34 3.70 6.55 -0.54
C LEU A 34 2.93 7.32 0.55
N PRO A 35 1.59 7.32 0.50
CA PRO A 35 0.78 7.92 1.56
C PRO A 35 1.08 7.28 2.92
N SER A 36 0.84 8.05 3.98
CA SER A 36 1.04 7.55 5.35
C SER A 36 0.06 6.42 5.69
N GLU A 37 0.38 5.59 6.69
CA GLU A 37 -0.55 4.55 7.15
C GLU A 37 -1.94 5.14 7.43
N VAL A 38 -2.01 6.28 8.12
CA VAL A 38 -3.26 6.96 8.47
C VAL A 38 -4.03 7.41 7.21
N SER A 39 -3.33 7.94 6.21
CA SER A 39 -3.94 8.35 4.93
C SER A 39 -4.54 7.15 4.20
N LEU A 40 -3.81 6.03 4.14
CA LEU A 40 -4.31 4.80 3.51
C LEU A 40 -5.49 4.21 4.29
N GLN A 41 -5.47 4.26 5.62
CA GLN A 41 -6.61 3.84 6.43
C GLN A 41 -7.86 4.66 6.13
N GLN A 42 -7.73 5.99 6.04
CA GLN A 42 -8.86 6.88 5.75
C GLN A 42 -9.38 6.73 4.32
N GLU A 43 -8.47 6.57 3.36
CA GLU A 43 -8.81 6.44 1.95
C GLU A 43 -9.51 5.12 1.64
N PHE A 44 -9.02 4.03 2.24
CA PHE A 44 -9.49 2.67 1.94
C PHE A 44 -10.42 2.08 3.00
N GLY A 45 -10.64 2.77 4.11
CA GLY A 45 -11.51 2.30 5.20
C GLY A 45 -11.01 1.05 5.93
N VAL A 46 -9.71 0.76 5.88
CA VAL A 46 -9.12 -0.47 6.43
C VAL A 46 -8.42 -0.25 7.77
N ALA A 47 -8.32 -1.33 8.54
CA ALA A 47 -7.58 -1.33 9.80
C ALA A 47 -6.07 -1.07 9.59
N ARG A 48 -5.42 -0.45 10.58
CA ARG A 48 -3.97 -0.17 10.56
C ARG A 48 -3.13 -1.43 10.32
N GLY A 49 -3.53 -2.55 10.91
CA GLY A 49 -2.86 -3.83 10.72
C GLY A 49 -2.87 -4.29 9.25
N THR A 50 -3.99 -4.08 8.55
CA THR A 50 -4.15 -4.39 7.12
C THR A 50 -3.24 -3.53 6.26
N VAL A 51 -3.21 -2.22 6.52
CA VAL A 51 -2.32 -1.28 5.82
C VAL A 51 -0.86 -1.64 6.03
N ARG A 52 -0.47 -1.86 7.29
CA ARG A 52 0.89 -2.24 7.65
C ARG A 52 1.31 -3.53 6.96
N HIS A 53 0.44 -4.54 6.93
CA HIS A 53 0.71 -5.80 6.27
C HIS A 53 0.90 -5.63 4.75
N ALA A 54 0.04 -4.84 4.11
CA ALA A 54 0.17 -4.52 2.69
C ALA A 54 1.49 -3.79 2.39
N LEU A 55 1.85 -2.78 3.17
CA LEU A 55 3.12 -2.06 3.01
C LEU A 55 4.33 -2.99 3.24
N GLN A 56 4.28 -3.86 4.25
CA GLN A 56 5.34 -4.84 4.48
C GLN A 56 5.48 -5.82 3.31
N HIS A 57 4.37 -6.23 2.70
CA HIS A 57 4.40 -7.07 1.51
C HIS A 57 5.05 -6.34 0.33
N LEU A 58 4.72 -5.07 0.08
CA LEU A 58 5.38 -4.27 -0.96
C LEU A 58 6.89 -4.12 -0.72
N VAL A 59 7.30 -4.02 0.55
CA VAL A 59 8.72 -3.96 0.93
C VAL A 59 9.40 -5.32 0.70
N ALA A 60 8.73 -6.42 1.06
CA ALA A 60 9.24 -7.77 0.85
C ALA A 60 9.41 -8.11 -0.64
N GLU A 61 8.49 -7.66 -1.48
CA GLU A 61 8.55 -7.79 -2.95
C GLU A 61 9.57 -6.83 -3.59
N GLY A 62 10.19 -5.93 -2.81
CA GLY A 62 11.13 -4.94 -3.33
C GLY A 62 10.50 -3.84 -4.19
N ILE A 63 9.18 -3.67 -4.09
CA ILE A 63 8.41 -2.61 -4.77
C ILE A 63 8.48 -1.30 -3.97
N ALA A 64 8.59 -1.39 -2.65
CA ALA A 64 8.69 -0.26 -1.75
C ALA A 64 9.82 -0.41 -0.74
N GLU A 65 10.13 0.67 -0.02
CA GLU A 65 11.09 0.69 1.07
C GLU A 65 10.56 1.56 2.20
N THR A 66 10.49 1.00 3.41
CA THR A 66 10.10 1.76 4.60
C THR A 66 11.34 2.32 5.28
N THR A 67 11.41 3.65 5.36
CA THR A 67 12.46 4.35 6.08
C THR A 67 11.93 4.76 7.46
N ASN A 68 12.57 4.25 8.51
CA ASN A 68 12.15 4.48 9.89
C ASN A 68 12.04 5.99 10.20
N GLY A 69 10.86 6.43 10.63
CA GLY A 69 10.57 7.84 10.92
C GLY A 69 10.35 8.77 9.70
N LYS A 70 10.58 8.31 8.47
CA LYS A 70 10.40 9.13 7.24
C LYS A 70 9.22 8.71 6.38
N GLY A 71 8.75 7.46 6.52
CA GLY A 71 7.62 6.91 5.79
C GLY A 71 8.05 5.83 4.79
N THR A 72 7.14 5.47 3.88
CA THR A 72 7.38 4.45 2.87
C THR A 72 7.57 5.11 1.50
N TYR A 73 8.54 4.63 0.73
CA TYR A 73 8.89 5.14 -0.60
C TYR A 73 8.78 4.02 -1.63
N VAL A 74 8.37 4.34 -2.85
CA VAL A 74 8.34 3.39 -3.96
C VAL A 74 9.77 3.21 -4.48
N LYS A 75 10.21 1.98 -4.70
CA LYS A 75 11.52 1.72 -5.29
C LYS A 75 11.57 2.14 -6.78
N PRO A 76 12.72 2.65 -7.25
CA PRO A 76 12.94 3.05 -8.63
C PRO A 76 12.89 1.88 -9.62
#